data_AF-A0A9L0SPF1-F1
#
_entry.id   AF-A0A9L0SPF1-F1
#
_cell.length_a   1.000
_cell.length_b   1.000
_cell.length_c   1.000
_cell.angle_alpha   90.00
_cell.angle_beta   90.00
_cell.angle_gamma   90.00
#
_symmetry.space_group_name_H-M   'P 1'
#
loop_
_entity.id
_entity.type
_entity.pdbx_description
1 polymer ?
#
loop_
_entity_poly.entity_id
_entity_poly.type
_entity_poly.pdbx_seq_one_letter_code
_entity_poly.pdbx_strand_id
1 'polypeptide(L)' 'MQPLLLLLVFLLPPEAGTENIIGGHEAKPHSHPYTVFVQFLLENKKKRCGGVLVLEDFVLTAAHC' A
#
# COMPACT_ATOMS: atom_id res chain seq x y z
N MET A 1 0.36 -18.14 -30.70
CA MET A 1 1.23 -17.32 -29.82
C MET A 1 0.50 -16.77 -28.57
N GLN A 2 -0.82 -16.61 -28.59
CA GLN A 2 -1.63 -16.19 -27.43
C GLN A 2 -1.66 -17.14 -26.20
N PRO A 3 -1.62 -18.49 -26.31
CA PRO A 3 -1.76 -19.34 -25.12
C PRO A 3 -0.50 -19.29 -24.23
N LEU A 4 0.66 -19.05 -24.83
CA LEU A 4 1.92 -18.88 -24.10
C LEU A 4 1.91 -17.58 -23.28
N LEU A 5 1.30 -16.53 -23.82
CA LEU A 5 1.17 -15.23 -23.15
C LEU A 5 0.27 -15.31 -21.91
N LEU A 6 -0.85 -16.05 -22.01
CA LEU A 6 -1.75 -16.31 -20.89
C LEU A 6 -1.07 -17.10 -19.77
N LEU A 7 -0.29 -18.12 -20.12
CA LEU A 7 0.51 -18.89 -19.15
C LEU A 7 1.54 -18.02 -18.42
N LEU A 8 2.18 -17.09 -19.12
CA LEU A 8 3.15 -16.16 -18.51
C LEU A 8 2.48 -15.22 -17.49
N VAL A 9 1.24 -14.76 -17.73
CA VAL A 9 0.50 -13.91 -16.77
C VAL A 9 0.21 -14.64 -15.45
N PHE A 10 -0.12 -15.94 -15.49
CA PHE A 10 -0.32 -16.74 -14.29
C PHE A 10 0.96 -17.06 -13.52
N LEU A 11 2.10 -17.06 -14.22
CA LEU A 11 3.41 -17.35 -13.64
C LEU A 11 4.14 -16.09 -13.14
N LEU A 12 3.66 -14.89 -13.51
CA LEU A 12 4.17 -13.67 -12.91
C LEU A 12 3.74 -13.66 -11.44
N PRO A 13 4.68 -13.64 -10.47
CA PRO A 13 4.33 -13.38 -9.10
C PRO A 13 3.62 -12.01 -9.03
N PRO A 14 2.51 -11.88 -8.28
CA PRO A 14 1.91 -10.58 -8.04
C PRO A 14 3.02 -9.67 -7.52
N GLU A 15 3.13 -8.47 -8.11
CA GLU A 15 4.25 -7.56 -7.94
C GLU A 15 4.78 -7.62 -6.51
N ALA A 16 6.01 -8.13 -6.36
CA ALA A 16 6.73 -8.14 -5.10
C ALA A 16 7.19 -6.69 -4.80
N GLY A 17 6.21 -5.83 -4.52
CA GLY A 17 6.46 -4.49 -4.00
C GLY A 17 7.20 -4.63 -2.68
N THR A 18 8.32 -3.93 -2.55
CA THR A 18 9.22 -3.96 -1.39
C THR A 18 8.60 -3.34 -0.12
N GLU A 19 7.27 -3.21 -0.05
CA GLU A 19 6.50 -2.56 1.02
C GLU A 19 5.49 -3.54 1.65
N ASN A 20 5.85 -4.82 1.72
CA ASN A 20 5.00 -5.85 2.31
C ASN A 20 5.09 -5.85 3.84
N ILE A 21 3.93 -6.04 4.49
CA ILE A 21 3.89 -6.35 5.93
C ILE A 21 4.46 -7.76 6.14
N ILE A 22 5.55 -7.87 6.90
CA ILE A 22 6.26 -9.14 7.14
C ILE A 22 5.32 -10.12 7.86
N GLY A 23 5.13 -11.31 7.28
CA GLY A 23 4.19 -12.32 7.81
C GLY A 23 2.71 -11.96 7.65
N GLY A 24 2.40 -10.88 6.92
CA GLY A 24 1.04 -10.45 6.65
C GLY A 24 0.36 -11.24 5.54
N HIS A 25 -0.92 -10.94 5.35
CA HIS A 25 -1.73 -11.34 4.21
C HIS A 25 -2.55 -10.14 3.75
N GLU A 26 -3.08 -10.20 2.54
CA GLU A 26 -3.91 -9.13 2.00
C GLU A 26 -5.17 -8.94 2.87
N ALA A 27 -5.42 -7.69 3.28
CA ALA A 27 -6.60 -7.36 4.05
C ALA A 27 -7.85 -7.44 3.16
N LYS A 28 -8.97 -7.94 3.70
CA LYS A 28 -10.26 -7.88 3.00
C LYS A 28 -10.57 -6.42 2.61
N PRO A 29 -11.06 -6.14 1.38
CA PRO A 29 -11.40 -4.78 0.98
C PRO A 29 -12.29 -4.06 2.00
N HIS A 30 -11.91 -2.82 2.34
CA HIS A 30 -12.60 -1.95 3.30
C HIS A 30 -12.73 -2.51 4.73
N SER A 31 -12.00 -3.56 5.11
CA SER A 31 -12.01 -4.09 6.50
C SER A 31 -11.36 -3.16 7.53
N HIS A 32 -10.52 -2.24 7.07
CA HIS A 32 -9.83 -1.24 7.88
C HIS A 32 -10.13 0.16 7.33
N PRO A 33 -11.37 0.66 7.44
CA PRO A 33 -11.79 1.90 6.79
C PRO A 33 -11.10 3.15 7.36
N TYR A 34 -10.48 3.03 8.54
CA TYR A 34 -9.68 4.07 9.17
C TYR A 34 -8.24 4.14 8.67
N THR A 35 -7.74 3.14 7.93
CA THR A 35 -6.35 3.13 7.44
C THR A 35 -6.19 4.12 6.28
N VAL A 36 -5.19 5.00 6.38
CA VAL A 36 -4.91 6.04 5.38
C VAL A 36 -3.49 5.89 4.84
N PHE A 37 -3.34 6.11 3.53
CA PHE A 37 -2.05 6.26 2.87
C PHE A 37 -1.67 7.74 2.79
N VAL A 38 -0.59 8.12 3.47
CA VAL A 38 -0.12 9.51 3.55
C VAL A 38 1.04 9.69 2.57
N GLN A 39 0.88 10.58 1.58
CA GLN A 39 1.91 10.92 0.61
C GLN A 39 2.21 12.42 0.64
N PHE A 40 3.50 12.77 0.76
CA PHE A 40 3.94 14.16 0.89
C PHE A 40 5.31 14.38 0.24
N LEU A 41 5.69 15.64 0.10
CA LEU A 41 7.00 16.06 -0.40
C LEU A 41 7.82 16.62 0.76
N LEU A 42 9.03 16.08 0.93
CA LEU A 42 10.03 16.60 1.85
C LEU A 42 11.35 16.72 1.11
N GLU A 43 11.95 17.91 1.09
CA GLU A 43 13.22 18.17 0.37
C GLU A 43 13.19 17.72 -1.09
N ASN A 44 12.08 17.98 -1.80
CA ASN A 44 11.83 17.54 -3.17
C ASN A 44 11.80 16.01 -3.37
N LYS A 45 11.74 15.22 -2.29
CA LYS A 45 11.57 13.77 -2.35
C LYS A 45 10.15 13.40 -1.95
N LYS A 46 9.52 12.51 -2.73
CA LYS A 46 8.25 11.89 -2.36
C LYS A 46 8.48 10.96 -1.18
N LYS A 47 7.75 11.19 -0.09
CA LYS A 47 7.72 10.36 1.12
C LYS A 47 6.33 9.76 1.27
N ARG A 48 6.29 8.61 1.95
CA ARG A 48 5.08 7.80 2.16
C ARG A 48 5.07 7.27 3.59
N CYS A 49 3.91 7.34 4.22
CA CYS A 49 3.66 6.80 5.55
C CYS A 49 2.25 6.20 5.63
N GLY A 50 2.00 5.43 6.68
CA GLY A 50 0.64 5.07 7.09
C GLY A 50 0.06 6.11 8.06
N GLY A 51 -1.26 6.11 8.19
CA GLY A 51 -1.99 6.91 9.16
C GLY A 51 -3.34 6.29 9.51
N VAL A 52 -3.99 6.87 10.53
CA VAL A 52 -5.31 6.47 11.00
C VAL A 52 -6.25 7.67 11.01
N LEU A 53 -7.38 7.59 10.32
CA LEU A 53 -8.46 8.57 10.41
C LEU A 53 -9.14 8.44 11.78
N VAL A 54 -8.91 9.43 12.66
CA VAL A 54 -9.44 9.42 14.04
C VAL A 54 -10.70 10.27 14.20
N LEU A 55 -10.89 11.25 13.32
CA LEU A 55 -12.07 12.12 13.20
C LEU A 55 -12.24 12.47 11.71
N GLU A 56 -13.38 13.03 11.33
CA GLU A 56 -13.77 13.33 9.93
C GLU A 56 -12.64 14.00 9.11
N ASP A 57 -11.93 14.95 9.71
CA ASP A 57 -10.85 15.72 9.06
C ASP A 57 -9.46 15.54 9.71
N PHE A 58 -9.31 14.57 10.62
CA PHE A 58 -8.05 14.40 11.37
C PHE A 58 -7.46 13.01 11.19
N VAL A 59 -6.22 12.98 10.67
CA VAL A 59 -5.40 11.78 10.56
C VAL A 59 -4.28 11.80 11.59
N LEU A 60 -4.18 10.74 12.38
CA LEU A 60 -3.05 10.48 13.28
C LEU A 60 -1.95 9.70 12.52
N THR A 61 -0.70 10.15 12.61
CA THR A 61 0.47 9.48 12.01
C THR A 61 1.70 9.61 12.91
N ALA A 62 2.81 8.97 12.54
CA ALA A 62 4.06 9.07 13.27
C ALA A 62 4.74 10.41 13.02
N ALA A 63 5.30 11.05 14.07
CA ALA A 63 5.92 12.37 13.95
C ALA A 63 7.22 12.42 13.13
N HIS A 64 7.82 11.27 12.81
CA HIS A 64 9.03 11.19 11.98
C HIS A 64 8.72 10.99 10.48
N CYS A 65 7.43 10.86 10.14
CA CYS A 65 6.97 11.18 8.80
C CYS A 65 7.21 12.69 8.61
#